data_AF-A0A7W8UVU0-F1
#
_entry.id   AF-A0A7W8UVU0-F1
#
_cell.length_a   1.000
_cell.length_b   1.000
_cell.length_c   1.000
_cell.angle_alpha   90.00
_cell.angle_beta   90.00
_cell.angle_gamma   90.00
#
_symmetry.space_group_name_H-M   'P 1'
#
loop_
_entity.id
_entity.type
_entity.pdbx_description
1 polymer ?
#
loop_
_entity_poly.entity_id
_entity_poly.type
_entity_poly.pdbx_seq_one_letter_code
_entity_poly.pdbx_strand_id
1 'polypeptide(L)'
;MTKQDFVQRSLDIAKAMGLRVDAVTQGEARGLLRICFNEKSGKFLHELHLQSLYPLLRKRGLSVAELNAAIESVAPGRPCTHRGMREIIVQLQNASAR
;
A
#
# COMPACT_ATOMS: atom_id res chain seq x y z
N MET A 1 5.23 1.28 15.36
CA MET A 1 4.11 0.77 14.52
C MET A 1 4.33 -0.71 14.33
N THR A 2 3.31 -1.55 14.48
CA THR A 2 3.36 -3.00 14.17
C THR A 2 3.01 -3.26 12.69
N LYS A 3 3.18 -4.51 12.22
CA LYS A 3 2.78 -4.91 10.86
C LYS A 3 1.26 -4.75 10.64
N GLN A 4 0.43 -5.13 11.61
CA GLN A 4 -1.02 -4.98 11.51
C GLN A 4 -1.42 -3.50 11.53
N ASP A 5 -0.80 -2.68 12.38
CA ASP A 5 -1.04 -1.23 12.39
C ASP A 5 -0.70 -0.60 11.03
N PHE A 6 0.40 -1.03 10.40
CA PHE A 6 0.79 -0.55 9.07
C PHE A 6 -0.28 -0.84 8.03
N VAL A 7 -0.81 -2.07 8.01
CA VAL A 7 -1.87 -2.47 7.07
C VAL A 7 -3.12 -1.64 7.32
N GLN A 8 -3.58 -1.59 8.58
CA GLN A 8 -4.81 -0.86 8.93
C GLN A 8 -4.70 0.62 8.59
N ARG A 9 -3.61 1.29 9.01
CA ARG A 9 -3.39 2.70 8.69
C ARG A 9 -3.26 2.95 7.19
N SER A 10 -2.64 2.04 6.43
CA SER A 10 -2.57 2.16 4.97
C SER A 10 -3.97 2.16 4.34
N LEU A 11 -4.85 1.26 4.81
CA LEU A 11 -6.24 1.18 4.35
C LEU A 11 -7.03 2.44 4.74
N ASP A 12 -6.84 2.95 5.96
CA ASP A 12 -7.54 4.14 6.43
C ASP A 12 -7.10 5.41 5.69
N ILE A 13 -5.79 5.57 5.44
CA ILE A 13 -5.27 6.67 4.62
C ILE A 13 -5.79 6.55 3.19
N ALA A 14 -5.82 5.35 2.61
CA ALA A 14 -6.38 5.15 1.27
C ALA A 14 -7.86 5.58 1.20
N LYS A 15 -8.68 5.23 2.20
CA LYS A 15 -10.06 5.70 2.30
C LYS A 15 -10.13 7.22 2.41
N ALA A 16 -9.30 7.83 3.25
CA ALA A 16 -9.24 9.28 3.42
C ALA A 16 -8.80 10.02 2.14
N MET A 17 -7.98 9.38 1.30
CA MET A 17 -7.60 9.86 -0.03
C MET A 17 -8.70 9.66 -1.10
N GLY A 18 -9.84 9.07 -0.73
CA GLY A 18 -10.94 8.76 -1.66
C GLY A 18 -10.69 7.53 -2.53
N LEU A 19 -9.69 6.69 -2.22
CA LEU A 19 -9.47 5.43 -2.91
C LEU A 19 -10.48 4.38 -2.44
N ARG A 20 -10.92 3.54 -3.37
CA ARG A 20 -11.80 2.41 -3.04
C ARG A 20 -11.03 1.37 -2.23
N VAL A 21 -11.58 1.05 -1.06
CA VAL A 21 -11.12 -0.04 -0.20
C VAL A 21 -12.26 -1.03 0.01
N ASP A 22 -12.11 -2.24 -0.51
CA ASP A 22 -13.12 -3.30 -0.45
C ASP A 22 -12.49 -4.69 -0.30
N ALA A 23 -13.32 -5.70 -0.05
CA ALA A 23 -12.86 -7.08 -0.02
C ALA A 23 -12.63 -7.60 -1.46
N VAL A 24 -11.55 -8.36 -1.65
CA VAL A 24 -11.32 -9.13 -2.87
C VAL A 24 -12.39 -10.22 -2.98
N THR A 25 -13.06 -10.30 -4.12
CA THR A 25 -14.19 -11.22 -4.34
C THR A 25 -13.79 -12.55 -4.99
N GLN A 26 -12.60 -12.64 -5.59
CA GLN A 26 -12.17 -13.79 -6.40
C GLN A 26 -10.67 -14.09 -6.23
N GLY A 27 -10.27 -15.32 -6.55
CA GLY A 27 -8.88 -15.78 -6.49
C GLY A 27 -8.40 -16.12 -5.07
N GLU A 28 -7.10 -16.42 -4.96
CA GLU A 28 -6.46 -16.84 -3.70
C GLU A 28 -6.48 -15.75 -2.61
N ALA A 29 -6.62 -14.49 -3.01
CA ALA A 29 -6.73 -13.35 -2.11
C ALA A 29 -8.18 -13.06 -1.65
N ARG A 30 -9.17 -13.92 -1.99
CA ARG A 30 -10.58 -13.71 -1.66
C ARG A 30 -10.77 -13.48 -0.16
N GLY A 31 -11.56 -12.47 0.19
CA GLY A 31 -11.86 -12.09 1.56
C GLY A 31 -10.87 -11.09 2.18
N LEU A 32 -9.69 -10.90 1.59
CA LEU A 32 -8.75 -9.87 2.03
C LEU A 32 -9.19 -8.48 1.58
N LEU A 33 -8.91 -7.46 2.39
CA LEU A 33 -9.11 -6.08 1.94
C LEU A 33 -8.07 -5.68 0.89
N ARG A 34 -8.47 -4.83 -0.05
CA ARG A 34 -7.59 -4.24 -1.06
C ARG A 34 -7.79 -2.75 -1.21
N ILE A 35 -6.73 -2.07 -1.62
CA ILE A 35 -6.75 -0.68 -2.06
C ILE A 35 -6.73 -0.68 -3.58
N CYS A 36 -7.76 -0.13 -4.21
CA CYS A 36 -7.81 0.03 -5.66
C CYS A 36 -7.17 1.37 -6.06
N PHE A 37 -6.03 1.30 -6.76
CA PHE A 37 -5.32 2.50 -7.24
C PHE A 37 -5.78 2.92 -8.63
N ASN A 38 -6.40 2.03 -9.38
CA ASN A 38 -6.96 2.32 -10.68
C ASN A 38 -8.13 1.35 -10.96
N GLU A 39 -9.35 1.89 -10.91
CA GLU A 39 -10.57 1.11 -11.11
C GLU A 39 -10.71 0.57 -12.54
N LYS A 40 -10.26 1.34 -13.55
CA LYS A 40 -10.35 0.93 -14.97
C LYS A 40 -9.49 -0.30 -15.29
N SER A 41 -8.31 -0.37 -14.69
CA SER A 41 -7.37 -1.48 -14.91
C SER A 41 -7.42 -2.55 -13.81
N GLY A 42 -8.26 -2.37 -12.78
CA GLY A 42 -8.34 -3.29 -11.65
C GLY A 42 -7.00 -3.44 -10.91
N LYS A 43 -6.15 -2.41 -10.91
CA LYS A 43 -4.84 -2.49 -10.25
C LYS A 43 -4.99 -2.13 -8.77
N PHE A 44 -4.79 -3.14 -7.93
CA PHE A 44 -4.96 -3.04 -6.49
C PHE A 44 -3.79 -3.66 -5.72
N LEU A 45 -3.66 -3.29 -4.44
CA LEU A 45 -2.84 -4.00 -3.46
C LEU A 45 -3.74 -4.53 -2.34
N HIS A 46 -3.69 -5.82 -2.05
CA HIS A 46 -4.39 -6.40 -0.90
C HIS A 46 -3.51 -6.48 0.34
N GLU A 47 -4.11 -6.83 1.48
CA GLU A 47 -3.45 -6.93 2.78
C GLU A 47 -2.11 -7.66 2.76
N LEU A 48 -2.00 -8.81 2.08
CA LEU A 48 -0.72 -9.54 2.02
C LEU A 48 0.40 -8.75 1.32
N HIS A 49 0.10 -7.96 0.29
CA HIS A 49 1.10 -7.09 -0.33
C HIS A 49 1.56 -6.00 0.65
N LEU A 50 0.62 -5.42 1.40
CA LEU A 50 0.94 -4.42 2.43
C LEU A 50 1.79 -5.03 3.55
N GLN A 51 1.47 -6.26 3.98
CA GLN A 51 2.27 -7.00 4.95
C GLN A 51 3.70 -7.27 4.45
N SER A 52 3.87 -7.64 3.18
CA SER A 52 5.19 -7.85 2.57
C SER A 52 5.97 -6.55 2.39
N LEU A 53 5.27 -5.43 2.19
CA LEU A 53 5.90 -4.12 2.04
C LEU A 53 6.40 -3.56 3.38
N TYR A 54 5.74 -3.88 4.49
CA TYR A 54 6.09 -3.40 5.83
C TYR A 54 7.58 -3.54 6.21
N PRO A 55 8.24 -4.72 6.11
CA PRO A 55 9.65 -4.83 6.47
C PRO A 55 10.57 -3.98 5.60
N LEU A 56 10.25 -3.77 4.32
CA LEU A 56 11.04 -2.97 3.38
C LEU A 56 11.00 -1.47 3.72
N LEU A 57 9.90 -1.02 4.33
CA LEU A 57 9.67 0.38 4.68
C LEU A 57 10.06 0.75 6.12
N ARG A 58 10.66 -0.18 6.87
CA ARG A 58 11.13 0.10 8.24
C ARG A 58 12.30 1.08 8.29
N LYS A 59 13.06 1.21 7.20
CA LYS A 59 14.15 2.19 7.10
C LYS A 59 13.56 3.60 6.97
N ARG A 60 14.01 4.52 7.82
CA ARG A 60 13.65 5.94 7.72
C ARG A 60 14.45 6.61 6.59
N GLY A 61 13.89 7.65 5.99
CA GLY A 61 14.58 8.45 4.98
C GLY A 61 14.81 7.73 3.66
N LEU A 62 13.95 6.77 3.29
CA LEU A 62 14.01 6.12 1.98
C LEU A 62 13.84 7.16 0.87
N SER A 63 14.72 7.10 -0.12
CA SER A 63 14.59 7.87 -1.35
C SER A 63 13.37 7.40 -2.15
N VAL A 64 12.90 8.25 -3.06
CA VAL A 64 11.80 7.89 -3.98
C VAL A 64 12.14 6.64 -4.81
N ALA A 65 13.42 6.46 -5.19
CA ALA A 65 13.88 5.29 -5.92
C ALA A 65 13.78 4.02 -5.07
N GLU A 66 14.23 4.05 -3.80
CA GLU A 66 14.10 2.92 -2.89
C GLU A 66 12.62 2.58 -2.61
N LEU A 67 11.76 3.59 -2.46
CA LEU A 67 10.32 3.38 -2.29
C LEU A 67 9.70 2.71 -3.52
N ASN A 68 10.01 3.19 -4.72
CA ASN A 68 9.52 2.59 -5.95
C ASN A 68 10.02 1.15 -6.11
N ALA A 69 11.27 0.86 -5.76
CA ALA A 69 11.82 -0.50 -5.80
C ALA A 69 11.10 -1.44 -4.81
N ALA A 70 10.83 -0.97 -3.60
CA ALA A 70 10.07 -1.74 -2.62
C ALA A 70 8.64 -2.03 -3.10
N ILE A 71 7.95 -1.04 -3.68
CA ILE A 71 6.59 -1.23 -4.22
C ILE A 71 6.62 -2.17 -5.43
N GLU A 72 7.56 -2.02 -6.35
CA GLU A 72 7.73 -2.89 -7.52
C GLU A 72 7.96 -4.35 -7.09
N SER A 73 8.74 -4.60 -6.02
CA SER A 73 8.99 -5.96 -5.52
C SER A 73 7.74 -6.68 -5.02
N VAL A 74 6.72 -5.95 -4.55
CA VAL A 74 5.44 -6.54 -4.09
C VAL A 74 4.34 -6.47 -5.15
N ALA A 75 4.53 -5.65 -6.18
CA ALA A 75 3.55 -5.39 -7.23
C ALA A 75 4.23 -5.17 -8.59
N PRO A 76 4.90 -6.20 -9.14
CA PRO A 76 5.71 -6.05 -10.33
C PRO A 76 4.88 -5.68 -11.56
N GLY A 77 5.39 -4.78 -12.40
CA GLY A 77 4.74 -4.32 -13.63
C GLY A 77 3.51 -3.45 -13.38
N ARG A 78 3.34 -2.88 -12.18
CA ARG A 78 2.15 -2.09 -11.79
C ARG A 78 2.53 -0.66 -11.43
N PRO A 79 3.11 0.14 -12.34
CA PRO A 79 3.60 1.48 -12.02
C PRO A 79 2.51 2.46 -11.51
N CYS A 80 1.24 2.23 -11.84
CA CYS A 80 0.15 3.07 -11.34
C CYS A 80 -0.13 2.87 -9.84
N THR A 81 0.29 1.75 -9.23
CA THR A 81 0.20 1.57 -7.77
C THR A 81 1.31 2.33 -7.06
N HIS A 82 2.40 2.68 -7.75
CA HIS A 82 3.59 3.28 -7.14
C HIS A 82 3.31 4.68 -6.63
N ARG A 83 2.59 5.50 -7.40
CA ARG A 83 2.27 6.87 -6.98
C ARG A 83 1.37 6.87 -5.75
N GLY A 84 0.21 6.22 -5.83
CA GLY A 84 -0.75 6.20 -4.72
C GLY A 84 -0.17 5.54 -3.47
N MET A 85 0.58 4.45 -3.62
CA MET A 85 1.22 3.80 -2.47
C MET A 85 2.31 4.68 -1.85
N ARG A 86 3.10 5.40 -2.65
CA ARG A 86 4.09 6.36 -2.13
C ARG A 86 3.44 7.47 -1.32
N GLU A 87 2.33 8.03 -1.81
CA GLU A 87 1.57 9.06 -1.09
C GLU A 87 1.07 8.53 0.28
N ILE A 88 0.57 7.29 0.33
CA ILE A 88 0.21 6.62 1.59
C ILE A 88 1.42 6.49 2.52
N ILE A 89 2.57 6.04 2.01
CA ILE A 89 3.79 5.85 2.81
C ILE A 89 4.29 7.17 3.39
N VAL A 90 4.29 8.25 2.61
CA VAL A 90 4.68 9.58 3.07
C VAL A 90 3.79 10.04 4.22
N GLN A 91 2.47 9.84 4.11
CA GLN A 91 1.53 10.17 5.19
C GLN A 91 1.76 9.31 6.45
N LEU A 92 2.03 8.01 6.29
CA LEU A 92 2.37 7.13 7.41
C LEU A 92 3.62 7.58 8.16
N GLN A 93 4.66 7.97 7.42
CA GLN A 93 5.93 8.44 8.00
C GLN A 93 5.74 9.77 8.73
N ASN A 94 4.98 10.70 8.15
CA ASN A 94 4.68 12.00 8.77
C ASN A 94 3.81 11.87 10.02
N ALA A 95 2.85 10.94 10.03
CA ALA A 95 2.01 10.64 11.20
C ALA A 95 2.77 9.95 12.34
N SER A 96 3.94 9.37 12.05
CA SER A 96 4.82 8.76 13.06
C SER A 96 5.91 9.71 13.59
N ALA A 97 6.03 10.91 13.02
CA ALA A 97 6.98 11.94 13.43
C ALA A 97 6.37 13.00 14.38
N ARG A 98 5.06 12.92 14.63
CA ARG A 98 4.33 13.69 15.64
C ARG A 98 4.07 12.81 16.88
#